data_AF-A0AAU0SEA8-F1
#
_entry.id   AF-A0AAU0SEA8-F1
#
_cell.length_a   1.000
_cell.length_b   1.000
_cell.length_c   1.000
_cell.angle_alpha   90.00
_cell.angle_beta   90.00
_cell.angle_gamma   90.00
#
_symmetry.space_group_name_H-M   'P 1'
#
loop_
_entity.id
_entity.type
_entity.pdbx_description
1 polymer ?
#
loop_
_entity_poly.entity_id
_entity_poly.type
_entity_poly.pdbx_seq_one_letter_code
_entity_poly.pdbx_strand_id
1 'polypeptide(L)'
;MPGFDRSTGHKNMLQLIHLRWIAVFGQMSTIALVTLGFGMQLPLLPLLYVLAALITFNIGSHLRWHEEVSVSNRELFLAMLVDVAILTAQLYLCGGTSNPFAFLYLLQIILGAMLLQARSTWLIVVITSACLFALSFFNVPLQWPAGQFNSVSELYRDGMIICFVLNAALLVFFLTRISANLRSRDAELAMLQQQAIAEEHIVRMGLLASGAAHELGTPLATLAVILGDWRRMPSLNQDPELLEEISEMQRQIQRCKSIVSGVLLSAGEARGESALKTTLHTFVREVVEEFRATRPVLEFYFDNQIVDDLPMVSDSVLKQMICNLLDNALEASPSWVALAVACLNGQLQIVVSDHGAGFASTILDTLGQPYQSTKGRPGSGLGIFFVVNVVRKLGGTIEARNGTAGAIVTILLPLSGFIL
;
A
#
# COMPACT_ATOMS: atom_id res chain seq x y z
N MET A 1 -11.04 15.87 -6.33
CA MET A 1 -10.34 14.58 -6.57
C MET A 1 -10.60 14.12 -8.02
N PRO A 2 -9.64 14.22 -8.95
CA PRO A 2 -9.83 13.81 -10.35
C PRO A 2 -8.83 12.74 -10.87
N GLY A 3 -8.16 11.98 -9.99
CA GLY A 3 -7.11 11.02 -10.39
C GLY A 3 -7.61 9.59 -10.70
N PHE A 4 -8.77 9.18 -10.18
CA PHE A 4 -9.21 7.76 -10.18
C PHE A 4 -9.88 7.28 -11.49
N ASP A 5 -10.12 8.17 -12.46
CA ASP A 5 -10.96 7.86 -13.64
C ASP A 5 -10.16 7.54 -14.92
N ARG A 6 -8.89 7.95 -15.01
CA ARG A 6 -8.12 7.90 -16.29
C ARG A 6 -7.75 6.48 -16.73
N SER A 7 -7.29 5.62 -15.81
CA SER A 7 -6.93 4.24 -16.14
C SER A 7 -8.14 3.34 -16.38
N THR A 8 -9.29 3.69 -15.81
CA THR A 8 -10.51 2.88 -15.88
C THR A 8 -11.16 3.02 -17.25
N GLY A 9 -11.28 4.25 -17.77
CA GLY A 9 -11.79 4.50 -19.13
C GLY A 9 -10.97 3.79 -20.21
N HIS A 10 -9.64 3.77 -20.06
CA HIS A 10 -8.75 3.09 -21.00
C HIS A 10 -8.98 1.57 -21.04
N LYS A 11 -9.06 0.93 -19.87
CA LYS A 11 -9.35 -0.52 -19.78
C LYS A 11 -10.73 -0.85 -20.34
N ASN A 12 -11.72 -0.01 -20.07
CA ASN A 12 -13.09 -0.19 -20.57
C ASN A 12 -13.14 -0.10 -22.10
N MET A 13 -12.37 0.81 -22.69
CA MET A 13 -12.34 0.96 -24.13
C MET A 13 -11.67 -0.22 -24.85
N LEU A 14 -10.54 -0.71 -24.33
CA LEU A 14 -9.90 -1.92 -24.85
C LEU A 14 -10.84 -3.14 -24.79
N GLN A 15 -11.62 -3.28 -23.70
CA GLN A 15 -12.63 -4.33 -23.61
C GLN A 15 -13.68 -4.22 -24.72
N LEU A 16 -14.14 -3.00 -25.03
CA LEU A 16 -15.11 -2.74 -26.07
C LEU A 16 -14.57 -3.12 -27.46
N ILE A 17 -13.31 -2.78 -27.76
CA ILE A 17 -12.62 -3.17 -29.01
C ILE A 17 -12.52 -4.69 -29.15
N HIS A 18 -12.12 -5.39 -28.08
CA HIS A 18 -12.01 -6.85 -28.10
C HIS A 18 -13.37 -7.51 -28.30
N LEU A 19 -14.42 -7.01 -27.64
CA LEU A 19 -15.78 -7.51 -27.81
C LEU A 19 -16.31 -7.28 -29.23
N ARG A 20 -15.95 -6.16 -29.87
CA ARG A 20 -16.28 -5.92 -31.29
C ARG A 20 -15.62 -6.90 -32.23
N TRP A 21 -14.36 -7.27 -32.00
CA TRP A 21 -13.71 -8.31 -32.81
C TRP A 21 -14.43 -9.66 -32.70
N ILE A 22 -14.82 -10.04 -31.48
CA ILE A 22 -15.62 -11.24 -31.24
C ILE A 22 -16.97 -11.13 -31.97
N ALA A 23 -17.63 -9.97 -31.90
CA ALA A 23 -18.90 -9.74 -32.58
C ALA A 23 -18.77 -9.81 -34.11
N VAL A 24 -17.74 -9.21 -34.70
CA VAL A 24 -17.45 -9.27 -36.14
C VAL A 24 -17.25 -10.72 -36.59
N PHE A 25 -16.46 -11.49 -35.84
CA PHE A 25 -16.23 -12.91 -36.14
C PHE A 25 -17.53 -13.73 -36.02
N GLY A 26 -18.31 -13.49 -34.97
CA GLY A 26 -19.62 -14.12 -34.77
C GLY A 26 -20.58 -13.80 -35.92
N GLN A 27 -20.70 -12.53 -36.29
CA GLN A 27 -21.56 -12.06 -37.38
C GLN A 27 -21.15 -12.69 -38.72
N MET A 28 -19.87 -12.65 -39.07
CA MET A 28 -19.34 -13.30 -40.29
C MET A 28 -19.67 -14.80 -40.32
N SER A 29 -19.49 -15.49 -39.19
CA SER A 29 -19.80 -16.91 -39.06
C SER A 29 -21.30 -17.18 -39.22
N THR A 30 -22.15 -16.36 -38.60
CA THR A 30 -23.61 -16.47 -38.73
C THR A 30 -24.07 -16.22 -40.16
N ILE A 31 -23.56 -15.19 -40.83
CA ILE A 31 -23.89 -14.88 -42.23
C ILE A 31 -23.52 -16.07 -43.12
N ALA A 32 -22.29 -16.57 -43.01
CA ALA A 32 -21.82 -17.71 -43.78
C ALA A 32 -22.66 -18.97 -43.54
N LEU A 33 -23.00 -19.28 -42.27
CA LEU A 33 -23.82 -20.42 -41.91
C LEU A 33 -25.24 -20.31 -42.49
N VAL A 34 -25.86 -19.14 -42.42
CA VAL A 34 -27.22 -18.90 -42.91
C VAL A 34 -27.28 -18.94 -44.45
N THR A 35 -26.28 -18.39 -45.14
CA THR A 35 -26.27 -18.39 -46.61
C THR A 35 -25.81 -19.72 -47.20
N LEU A 36 -24.74 -20.33 -46.67
CA LEU A 36 -24.15 -21.55 -47.24
C LEU A 36 -24.77 -22.82 -46.66
N GLY A 37 -25.13 -22.82 -45.38
CA GLY A 37 -25.69 -23.98 -44.69
C GLY A 37 -27.20 -24.10 -44.85
N PHE A 38 -27.93 -22.99 -44.65
CA PHE A 38 -29.40 -22.97 -44.71
C PHE A 38 -29.97 -22.48 -46.05
N GLY A 39 -29.11 -22.03 -46.98
CA GLY A 39 -29.53 -21.61 -48.33
C GLY A 39 -30.40 -20.34 -48.37
N MET A 40 -30.41 -19.54 -47.30
CA MET A 40 -31.22 -18.31 -47.22
C MET A 40 -30.65 -17.21 -48.13
N GLN A 41 -31.53 -16.53 -48.87
CA GLN A 41 -31.15 -15.40 -49.72
C GLN A 41 -31.08 -14.12 -48.90
N LEU A 42 -29.87 -13.78 -48.43
CA LEU A 42 -29.58 -12.53 -47.73
C LEU A 42 -28.99 -11.48 -48.69
N PRO A 43 -29.26 -10.18 -48.47
CA PRO A 43 -28.61 -9.09 -49.20
C PRO A 43 -27.14 -8.96 -48.75
N LEU A 44 -26.28 -9.86 -49.25
CA LEU A 44 -24.87 -10.01 -48.84
C LEU A 44 -24.07 -8.70 -48.96
N LEU A 45 -24.24 -7.98 -50.07
CA LEU A 45 -23.50 -6.73 -50.32
C LEU A 45 -23.79 -5.65 -49.24
N PRO A 46 -25.06 -5.24 -49.00
CA PRO A 46 -25.40 -4.34 -47.88
C PRO A 46 -24.88 -4.80 -46.52
N LEU A 47 -24.94 -6.10 -46.26
CA LEU A 47 -24.56 -6.67 -44.96
C LEU A 47 -23.03 -6.63 -44.75
N LEU A 48 -22.26 -6.90 -45.80
CA LEU A 48 -20.80 -6.73 -45.81
C LEU A 48 -20.38 -5.27 -45.69
N TYR A 49 -21.12 -4.31 -46.28
CA TYR A 49 -20.84 -2.89 -46.09
C TYR A 49 -20.98 -2.46 -44.63
N VAL A 50 -22.04 -2.92 -43.96
CA VAL A 50 -22.24 -2.64 -42.53
C VAL A 50 -21.12 -3.26 -41.69
N LEU A 51 -20.71 -4.49 -41.98
CA LEU A 51 -19.60 -5.15 -41.28
C LEU A 51 -18.25 -4.46 -41.54
N ALA A 52 -17.99 -4.02 -42.78
CA ALA A 52 -16.81 -3.25 -43.13
C ALA A 52 -16.77 -1.90 -42.40
N ALA A 53 -17.92 -1.24 -42.24
CA ALA A 53 -18.02 -0.02 -41.43
C ALA A 53 -17.68 -0.28 -39.96
N LEU A 54 -18.16 -1.38 -39.37
CA LEU A 54 -17.81 -1.79 -38.01
C LEU A 54 -16.31 -2.08 -37.86
N ILE A 55 -15.71 -2.82 -38.81
CA ILE A 55 -14.27 -3.12 -38.81
C ILE A 55 -13.46 -1.83 -38.91
N THR A 56 -13.82 -0.94 -39.84
CA THR A 56 -13.13 0.35 -40.04
C THR A 56 -13.22 1.20 -38.79
N PHE A 57 -14.40 1.27 -38.18
CA PHE A 57 -14.59 1.97 -36.91
C PHE A 57 -13.73 1.35 -35.81
N ASN A 58 -13.69 0.02 -35.69
CA ASN A 58 -12.93 -0.68 -34.67
C ASN A 58 -11.40 -0.50 -34.83
N ILE A 59 -10.90 -0.49 -36.07
CA ILE A 59 -9.49 -0.21 -36.38
C ILE A 59 -9.17 1.26 -36.05
N GLY A 60 -10.01 2.21 -36.49
CA GLY A 60 -9.82 3.63 -36.18
C GLY A 60 -9.84 3.92 -34.68
N SER A 61 -10.76 3.25 -33.97
CA SER A 61 -10.80 3.15 -32.52
C SER A 61 -9.44 2.69 -31.96
N HIS A 62 -8.96 1.52 -32.35
CA HIS A 62 -7.69 0.95 -31.87
C HIS A 62 -6.48 1.86 -32.15
N LEU A 63 -6.41 2.48 -33.33
CA LEU A 63 -5.32 3.38 -33.71
C LEU A 63 -5.33 4.68 -32.90
N ARG A 64 -6.50 5.32 -32.76
CA ARG A 64 -6.65 6.56 -31.97
C ARG A 64 -6.23 6.35 -30.50
N TRP A 65 -6.46 5.17 -29.95
CA TRP A 65 -6.12 4.89 -28.55
C TRP A 65 -4.66 4.55 -28.30
N HIS A 66 -3.84 4.39 -29.34
CA HIS A 66 -2.38 4.36 -29.17
C HIS A 66 -1.80 5.78 -28.93
N GLU A 67 -2.58 6.84 -29.16
CA GLU A 67 -2.14 8.25 -29.06
C GLU A 67 -2.77 9.03 -27.88
N GLU A 68 -3.99 8.70 -27.43
CA GLU A 68 -4.69 9.43 -26.33
C GLU A 68 -4.88 8.59 -25.05
N VAL A 69 -4.42 9.14 -23.90
CA VAL A 69 -4.30 8.43 -22.60
C VAL A 69 -5.59 8.46 -21.73
N SER A 70 -6.60 9.27 -22.07
CA SER A 70 -7.83 9.39 -21.26
C SER A 70 -9.10 9.28 -22.09
N VAL A 71 -9.92 8.27 -21.77
CA VAL A 71 -11.22 8.03 -22.42
C VAL A 71 -12.35 8.53 -21.52
N SER A 72 -13.21 9.37 -22.06
CA SER A 72 -14.38 9.90 -21.35
C SER A 72 -15.61 8.99 -21.47
N ASN A 73 -16.55 9.09 -20.53
CA ASN A 73 -17.86 8.41 -20.61
C ASN A 73 -18.64 8.78 -21.89
N ARG A 74 -18.44 10.00 -22.43
CA ARG A 74 -19.08 10.42 -23.69
C ARG A 74 -18.56 9.63 -24.89
N GLU A 75 -17.26 9.35 -24.93
CA GLU A 75 -16.64 8.58 -26.02
C GLU A 75 -17.06 7.12 -25.96
N LEU A 76 -17.10 6.51 -24.77
CA LEU A 76 -17.66 5.17 -24.58
C LEU A 76 -19.13 5.12 -25.01
N PHE A 77 -19.93 6.14 -24.67
CA PHE A 77 -21.33 6.22 -25.06
C PHE A 77 -21.50 6.33 -26.58
N LEU A 78 -20.73 7.20 -27.23
CA LEU A 78 -20.73 7.32 -28.69
C LEU A 78 -20.29 6.03 -29.36
N ALA A 79 -19.27 5.36 -28.82
CA ALA A 79 -18.84 4.06 -29.31
C ALA A 79 -19.99 3.03 -29.24
N MET A 80 -20.67 2.91 -28.10
CA MET A 80 -21.81 2.00 -27.97
C MET A 80 -22.99 2.37 -28.88
N LEU A 81 -23.21 3.66 -29.14
CA LEU A 81 -24.25 4.10 -30.08
C LEU A 81 -23.96 3.63 -31.51
N VAL A 82 -22.69 3.61 -31.91
CA VAL A 82 -22.28 3.00 -33.19
C VAL A 82 -22.57 1.50 -33.20
N ASP A 83 -22.29 0.77 -32.12
CA ASP A 83 -22.60 -0.68 -32.05
C ASP A 83 -24.10 -0.95 -32.15
N VAL A 84 -24.92 -0.14 -31.48
CA VAL A 84 -26.37 -0.19 -31.56
C VAL A 84 -26.84 0.10 -32.99
N ALA A 85 -26.29 1.12 -33.66
CA ALA A 85 -26.63 1.46 -35.03
C ALA A 85 -26.25 0.35 -36.03
N ILE A 86 -25.07 -0.25 -35.87
CA ILE A 86 -24.60 -1.38 -36.68
C ILE A 86 -25.52 -2.59 -36.51
N LEU A 87 -25.86 -2.95 -35.27
CA LEU A 87 -26.78 -4.05 -34.99
C LEU A 87 -28.18 -3.74 -35.57
N THR A 88 -28.65 -2.49 -35.44
CA THR A 88 -29.93 -2.05 -36.03
C THR A 88 -29.94 -2.25 -37.55
N ALA A 89 -28.87 -1.83 -38.24
CA ALA A 89 -28.75 -1.95 -39.69
C ALA A 89 -28.71 -3.42 -40.15
N GLN A 90 -28.01 -4.28 -39.41
CA GLN A 90 -27.98 -5.72 -39.68
C GLN A 90 -29.36 -6.35 -39.48
N LEU A 91 -30.06 -6.02 -38.39
CA LEU A 91 -31.40 -6.54 -38.14
C LEU A 91 -32.39 -6.02 -39.19
N TYR A 92 -32.31 -4.76 -39.59
CA TYR A 92 -33.13 -4.17 -40.65
C TYR A 92 -33.05 -4.98 -41.95
N LEU A 93 -31.83 -5.35 -42.37
CA LEU A 93 -31.59 -6.14 -43.59
C LEU A 93 -31.99 -7.62 -43.45
N CYS A 94 -32.19 -8.10 -42.23
CA CYS A 94 -32.41 -9.50 -41.90
C CYS A 94 -33.78 -9.74 -41.24
N GLY A 95 -34.83 -9.00 -41.62
CA GLY A 95 -36.20 -9.23 -41.15
C GLY A 95 -36.62 -8.53 -39.85
N GLY A 96 -35.79 -7.64 -39.29
CA GLY A 96 -36.13 -6.83 -38.13
C GLY A 96 -36.43 -7.66 -36.89
N THR A 97 -37.62 -7.47 -36.30
CA THR A 97 -38.08 -8.21 -35.10
C THR A 97 -38.44 -9.66 -35.37
N SER A 98 -38.61 -10.07 -36.63
CA SER A 98 -38.77 -11.48 -37.00
C SER A 98 -37.45 -12.26 -36.96
N ASN A 99 -36.33 -11.57 -36.71
CA ASN A 99 -35.03 -12.19 -36.52
C ASN A 99 -34.83 -12.55 -35.03
N PRO A 100 -34.53 -13.81 -34.69
CA PRO A 100 -34.33 -14.21 -33.30
C PRO A 100 -33.14 -13.50 -32.62
N PHE A 101 -32.19 -12.98 -33.39
CA PHE A 101 -31.06 -12.20 -32.87
C PHE A 101 -31.41 -10.75 -32.50
N ALA A 102 -32.66 -10.32 -32.65
CA ALA A 102 -33.12 -9.02 -32.13
C ALA A 102 -32.89 -8.89 -30.61
N PHE A 103 -32.88 -10.01 -29.87
CA PHE A 103 -32.57 -10.04 -28.44
C PHE A 103 -31.09 -9.76 -28.12
N LEU A 104 -30.19 -9.64 -29.11
CA LEU A 104 -28.80 -9.20 -28.89
C LEU A 104 -28.71 -7.72 -28.45
N TYR A 105 -29.79 -6.94 -28.56
CA TYR A 105 -29.85 -5.62 -27.89
C TYR A 105 -29.67 -5.74 -26.37
N LEU A 106 -30.10 -6.84 -25.76
CA LEU A 106 -29.86 -7.08 -24.33
C LEU A 106 -28.38 -7.14 -24.02
N LEU A 107 -27.57 -7.73 -24.90
CA LEU A 107 -26.11 -7.72 -24.75
C LEU A 107 -25.55 -6.30 -24.74
N GLN A 108 -26.02 -5.43 -25.64
CA GLN A 108 -25.59 -4.02 -25.66
C GLN A 108 -25.99 -3.29 -24.37
N ILE A 109 -27.18 -3.58 -23.82
CA ILE A 109 -27.61 -3.01 -22.54
C ILE A 109 -26.73 -3.51 -21.38
N ILE A 110 -26.41 -4.81 -21.33
CA ILE A 110 -25.55 -5.40 -20.30
C ILE A 110 -24.15 -4.79 -20.36
N LEU A 111 -23.57 -4.65 -21.56
CA LEU A 111 -22.28 -3.99 -21.77
C LEU A 111 -22.33 -2.52 -21.34
N GLY A 112 -23.43 -1.82 -21.66
CA GLY A 112 -23.64 -0.44 -21.25
C GLY A 112 -23.75 -0.28 -19.73
N ALA A 113 -24.36 -1.23 -19.03
CA ALA A 113 -24.43 -1.21 -17.57
C ALA A 113 -23.05 -1.42 -16.91
N MET A 114 -22.14 -2.11 -17.58
CA MET A 114 -20.78 -2.36 -17.09
C MET A 114 -19.81 -1.23 -17.41
N LEU A 115 -19.94 -0.61 -18.58
CA LEU A 115 -18.93 0.31 -19.12
C LEU A 115 -19.29 1.79 -18.98
N LEU A 116 -20.58 2.12 -18.86
CA LEU A 116 -21.07 3.50 -18.83
C LEU A 116 -21.59 3.90 -17.44
N GLN A 117 -21.67 5.21 -17.23
CA GLN A 117 -22.42 5.77 -16.11
C GLN A 117 -23.92 5.47 -16.26
N ALA A 118 -24.61 5.31 -15.14
CA ALA A 118 -26.03 4.92 -15.10
C ALA A 118 -26.94 5.77 -16.01
N ARG A 119 -26.72 7.08 -16.11
CA ARG A 119 -27.50 7.97 -16.99
C ARG A 119 -27.33 7.60 -18.47
N SER A 120 -26.10 7.35 -18.90
CA SER A 120 -25.79 6.95 -20.27
C SER A 120 -26.31 5.55 -20.58
N THR A 121 -26.27 4.63 -19.61
CA THR A 121 -26.87 3.29 -19.75
C THR A 121 -28.39 3.38 -19.98
N TRP A 122 -29.11 4.18 -19.19
CA TRP A 122 -30.55 4.39 -19.40
C TRP A 122 -30.87 5.01 -20.76
N LEU A 123 -30.02 5.92 -21.27
CA LEU A 123 -30.17 6.43 -22.62
C LEU A 123 -29.98 5.34 -23.68
N ILE A 124 -29.00 4.44 -23.52
CA ILE A 124 -28.83 3.27 -24.41
C ILE A 124 -30.08 2.37 -24.37
N VAL A 125 -30.68 2.14 -23.19
CA VAL A 125 -31.93 1.37 -23.09
C VAL A 125 -33.04 2.03 -23.90
N VAL A 126 -33.26 3.34 -23.73
CA VAL A 126 -34.29 4.07 -24.49
C VAL A 126 -34.02 4.02 -25.99
N ILE A 127 -32.78 4.25 -26.42
CA ILE A 127 -32.40 4.22 -27.84
C ILE A 127 -32.59 2.83 -28.43
N THR A 128 -32.11 1.78 -27.77
CA THR A 128 -32.26 0.39 -28.25
C THR A 128 -33.71 -0.05 -28.29
N SER A 129 -34.54 0.33 -27.30
CA SER A 129 -35.99 0.09 -27.34
C SER A 129 -36.67 0.83 -28.49
N ALA A 130 -36.27 2.08 -28.77
CA ALA A 130 -36.78 2.84 -29.92
C ALA A 130 -36.38 2.21 -31.25
N CYS A 131 -35.13 1.75 -31.39
CA CYS A 131 -34.65 1.01 -32.56
C CYS A 131 -35.44 -0.28 -32.77
N LEU A 132 -35.69 -1.05 -31.70
CA LEU A 132 -36.47 -2.28 -31.78
C LEU A 132 -37.92 -2.01 -32.19
N PHE A 133 -38.55 -0.97 -31.62
CA PHE A 133 -39.89 -0.54 -32.00
C PHE A 133 -39.94 -0.14 -33.48
N ALA A 134 -38.99 0.66 -33.95
CA ALA A 134 -38.89 1.05 -35.35
C ALA A 134 -38.74 -0.16 -36.29
N LEU A 135 -37.91 -1.14 -35.92
CA LEU A 135 -37.70 -2.38 -36.70
C LEU A 135 -38.98 -3.24 -36.83
N SER A 136 -39.94 -3.08 -35.92
CA SER A 136 -41.24 -3.76 -36.02
C SER A 136 -42.08 -3.27 -37.20
N PHE A 137 -41.87 -2.03 -37.65
CA PHE A 137 -42.58 -1.42 -38.78
C PHE A 137 -41.72 -1.32 -40.03
N PHE A 138 -40.41 -1.11 -39.86
CA PHE A 138 -39.45 -0.89 -40.93
C PHE A 138 -38.41 -2.02 -40.94
N ASN A 139 -38.56 -2.97 -41.86
CA ASN A 139 -37.56 -4.02 -42.10
C ASN A 139 -37.63 -4.52 -43.55
N VAL A 140 -36.53 -5.10 -44.03
CA VAL A 140 -36.52 -5.87 -45.27
C VAL A 140 -36.98 -7.28 -44.93
N PRO A 141 -38.14 -7.74 -45.45
CA PRO A 141 -38.64 -9.07 -45.13
C PRO A 141 -37.70 -10.15 -45.68
N LEU A 142 -37.44 -11.16 -44.86
CA LEU A 142 -36.61 -12.31 -45.24
C LEU A 142 -37.30 -13.12 -46.35
N GLN A 143 -36.54 -13.42 -47.41
CA GLN A 143 -36.99 -14.32 -48.48
C GLN A 143 -36.64 -15.76 -48.12
N TRP A 144 -37.67 -16.56 -47.84
CA TRP A 144 -37.51 -17.95 -47.43
C TRP A 144 -37.40 -18.88 -48.65
N PRO A 145 -36.48 -19.87 -48.66
CA PRO A 145 -36.41 -20.88 -49.70
C PRO A 145 -37.74 -21.64 -49.80
N ALA A 146 -38.34 -21.66 -51.00
CA ALA A 146 -39.59 -22.36 -51.22
C ALA A 146 -39.41 -23.88 -51.04
N GLY A 147 -40.17 -24.49 -50.13
CA GLY A 147 -40.35 -25.95 -50.05
C GLY A 147 -39.38 -26.76 -49.20
N GLN A 148 -38.52 -26.14 -48.38
CA GLN A 148 -37.50 -26.88 -47.60
C GLN A 148 -37.75 -26.96 -46.07
N PHE A 149 -38.64 -26.13 -45.52
CA PHE A 149 -38.93 -26.13 -44.08
C PHE A 149 -40.45 -26.23 -43.83
N ASN A 150 -40.87 -27.25 -43.08
CA ASN A 150 -42.27 -27.47 -42.73
C ASN A 150 -42.84 -26.44 -41.75
N SER A 151 -42.03 -25.56 -41.17
CA SER A 151 -42.50 -24.30 -40.60
C SER A 151 -41.36 -23.30 -40.40
N VAL A 152 -41.56 -22.06 -40.86
CA VAL A 152 -40.72 -20.87 -40.52
C VAL A 152 -40.47 -20.75 -39.00
N SER A 153 -41.36 -21.36 -38.20
CA SER A 153 -41.29 -21.44 -36.74
C SER A 153 -40.07 -22.20 -36.19
N GLU A 154 -39.58 -23.24 -36.88
CA GLU A 154 -38.49 -24.09 -36.35
C GLU A 154 -37.14 -23.36 -36.32
N LEU A 155 -36.73 -22.72 -37.43
CA LEU A 155 -35.47 -21.97 -37.50
C LEU A 155 -35.49 -20.74 -36.57
N TYR A 156 -36.64 -20.08 -36.46
CA TYR A 156 -36.84 -18.99 -35.50
C TYR A 156 -36.70 -19.49 -34.05
N ARG A 157 -37.33 -20.62 -33.71
CA ARG A 157 -37.24 -21.24 -32.37
C ARG A 157 -35.79 -21.61 -32.02
N ASP A 158 -35.08 -22.25 -32.93
CA ASP A 158 -33.70 -22.68 -32.70
C ASP A 158 -32.76 -21.48 -32.56
N GLY A 159 -32.92 -20.47 -33.41
CA GLY A 159 -32.20 -19.20 -33.29
C GLY A 159 -32.49 -18.49 -31.97
N MET A 160 -33.74 -18.53 -31.50
CA MET A 160 -34.14 -17.90 -30.22
C MET A 160 -33.51 -18.64 -29.03
N ILE A 161 -33.44 -19.98 -29.05
CA ILE A 161 -32.75 -20.78 -28.03
C ILE A 161 -31.25 -20.44 -28.02
N ILE A 162 -30.61 -20.40 -29.19
CA ILE A 162 -29.18 -20.04 -29.31
C ILE A 162 -28.94 -18.63 -28.77
N CYS A 163 -29.77 -17.66 -29.16
CA CYS A 163 -29.63 -16.28 -28.70
C CYS A 163 -29.86 -16.16 -27.19
N PHE A 164 -30.83 -16.89 -26.63
CA PHE A 164 -31.08 -16.93 -25.19
C PHE A 164 -29.87 -17.51 -24.44
N VAL A 165 -29.34 -18.65 -24.87
CA VAL A 165 -28.16 -19.28 -24.26
C VAL A 165 -26.94 -18.35 -24.33
N LEU A 166 -26.72 -17.70 -25.48
CA LEU A 166 -25.64 -16.74 -25.66
C LEU A 166 -25.78 -15.54 -24.70
N ASN A 167 -26.97 -14.94 -24.63
CA ASN A 167 -27.25 -13.82 -23.72
C ASN A 167 -27.09 -14.23 -22.25
N ALA A 168 -27.60 -15.40 -21.85
CA ALA A 168 -27.47 -15.90 -20.49
C ALA A 168 -26.00 -16.18 -20.11
N ALA A 169 -25.24 -16.84 -20.99
CA ALA A 169 -23.82 -17.12 -20.77
C ALA A 169 -23.00 -15.83 -20.62
N LEU A 170 -23.23 -14.85 -21.50
CA LEU A 170 -22.56 -13.55 -21.44
C LEU A 170 -22.97 -12.76 -20.20
N LEU A 171 -24.26 -12.75 -19.84
CA LEU A 171 -24.75 -12.10 -18.63
C LEU A 171 -24.07 -12.68 -17.37
N VAL A 172 -24.02 -14.01 -17.24
CA VAL A 172 -23.36 -14.67 -16.10
C VAL A 172 -21.86 -14.36 -16.09
N PHE A 173 -21.19 -14.42 -17.24
CA PHE A 173 -19.78 -14.05 -17.35
C PHE A 173 -19.51 -12.62 -16.90
N PHE A 174 -20.31 -11.65 -17.34
CA PHE A 174 -20.13 -10.25 -16.94
C PHE A 174 -20.48 -10.00 -15.48
N LEU A 175 -21.61 -10.54 -14.98
CA LEU A 175 -22.01 -10.38 -13.58
C LEU A 175 -21.01 -10.99 -12.60
N THR A 176 -20.48 -12.18 -12.90
CA THR A 176 -19.45 -12.83 -12.07
C THR A 176 -18.17 -12.03 -12.06
N ARG A 177 -17.73 -11.51 -13.23
CA ARG A 177 -16.55 -10.65 -13.34
C ARG A 177 -16.70 -9.34 -12.56
N ILE A 178 -17.85 -8.66 -12.68
CA ILE A 178 -18.16 -7.44 -11.93
C ILE A 178 -18.12 -7.71 -10.43
N SER A 179 -18.81 -8.77 -9.99
CA SER A 179 -18.88 -9.15 -8.58
C SER A 179 -17.51 -9.49 -7.99
N ALA A 180 -16.66 -10.18 -8.77
CA ALA A 180 -15.29 -10.49 -8.36
C ALA A 180 -14.43 -9.22 -8.23
N ASN A 181 -14.54 -8.28 -9.18
CA ASN A 181 -13.81 -7.02 -9.13
C ASN A 181 -14.26 -6.15 -7.93
N LEU A 182 -15.56 -6.09 -7.65
CA LEU A 182 -16.09 -5.39 -6.47
C LEU A 182 -15.54 -5.99 -5.16
N ARG A 183 -15.63 -7.32 -5.01
CA ARG A 183 -15.08 -8.00 -3.82
C ARG A 183 -13.59 -7.76 -3.61
N SER A 184 -12.81 -7.74 -4.70
CA SER A 184 -11.37 -7.44 -4.61
C SER A 184 -11.12 -6.01 -4.12
N ARG A 185 -11.89 -5.03 -4.61
CA ARG A 185 -11.77 -3.63 -4.18
C ARG A 185 -12.22 -3.44 -2.74
N ASP A 186 -13.30 -4.10 -2.32
CA ASP A 186 -13.78 -4.06 -0.94
C ASP A 186 -12.75 -4.65 0.03
N ALA A 187 -12.08 -5.75 -0.36
CA ALA A 187 -11.00 -6.35 0.42
C ALA A 187 -9.78 -5.42 0.54
N GLU A 188 -9.38 -4.76 -0.55
CA GLU A 188 -8.29 -3.77 -0.55
C GLU A 188 -8.63 -2.56 0.35
N LEU A 189 -9.85 -2.04 0.24
CA LEU A 189 -10.33 -0.95 1.09
C LEU A 189 -10.36 -1.35 2.56
N ALA A 190 -10.83 -2.55 2.89
CA ALA A 190 -10.86 -3.05 4.25
C ALA A 190 -9.43 -3.17 4.84
N MET A 191 -8.46 -3.64 4.04
CA MET A 191 -7.05 -3.72 4.44
C MET A 191 -6.48 -2.33 4.75
N LEU A 192 -6.71 -1.33 3.87
CA LEU A 192 -6.27 0.04 4.09
C LEU A 192 -6.92 0.68 5.32
N GLN A 193 -8.20 0.42 5.56
CA GLN A 193 -8.88 0.89 6.78
C GLN A 193 -8.29 0.26 8.05
N GLN A 194 -7.98 -1.04 8.03
CA GLN A 194 -7.33 -1.69 9.17
C GLN A 194 -5.94 -1.10 9.46
N GLN A 195 -5.16 -0.81 8.42
CA GLN A 195 -3.87 -0.13 8.58
C GLN A 195 -4.05 1.27 9.19
N ALA A 196 -5.01 2.05 8.70
CA ALA A 196 -5.30 3.38 9.23
C ALA A 196 -5.73 3.34 10.71
N ILE A 197 -6.58 2.39 11.10
CA ILE A 197 -6.99 2.20 12.50
C ILE A 197 -5.79 1.81 13.38
N ALA A 198 -4.92 0.92 12.90
CA ALA A 198 -3.71 0.54 13.64
C ALA A 198 -2.76 1.73 13.83
N GLU A 199 -2.54 2.53 12.80
CA GLU A 199 -1.75 3.76 12.89
C GLU A 199 -2.37 4.78 13.85
N GLU A 200 -3.68 5.02 13.77
CA GLU A 200 -4.38 5.92 14.69
C GLU A 200 -4.24 5.47 16.15
N HIS A 201 -4.37 4.16 16.40
CA HIS A 201 -4.19 3.58 17.73
C HIS A 201 -2.77 3.77 18.25
N ILE A 202 -1.74 3.58 17.41
CA ILE A 202 -0.34 3.83 17.76
C ILE A 202 -0.11 5.31 18.09
N VAL A 203 -0.65 6.22 17.29
CA VAL A 203 -0.52 7.68 17.53
C VAL A 203 -1.19 8.07 18.85
N ARG A 204 -2.42 7.60 19.11
CA ARG A 204 -3.13 7.88 20.37
C ARG A 204 -2.41 7.32 21.59
N MET A 205 -1.90 6.08 21.50
CA MET A 205 -1.06 5.53 22.56
C MET A 205 0.21 6.36 22.75
N GLY A 206 0.86 6.81 21.67
CA GLY A 206 2.01 7.69 21.72
C GLY A 206 1.72 8.99 22.49
N LEU A 207 0.62 9.67 22.15
CA LEU A 207 0.22 10.94 22.80
C LEU A 207 -0.09 10.75 24.29
N LEU A 208 -0.85 9.71 24.66
CA LEU A 208 -1.16 9.42 26.07
C LEU A 208 0.09 9.05 26.87
N ALA A 209 0.97 8.24 26.27
CA ALA A 209 2.17 7.79 26.92
C ALA A 209 3.20 8.93 27.06
N SER A 210 3.20 9.90 26.13
CA SER A 210 3.98 11.12 26.23
C SER A 210 3.52 12.04 27.36
N GLY A 211 2.21 12.32 27.43
CA GLY A 211 1.64 13.12 28.53
C GLY A 211 1.91 12.49 29.89
N ALA A 212 1.73 11.17 30.01
CA ALA A 212 2.07 10.43 31.24
C ALA A 212 3.57 10.51 31.57
N ALA A 213 4.43 10.47 30.57
CA ALA A 213 5.87 10.48 30.78
C ALA A 213 6.42 11.85 31.18
N HIS A 214 5.86 12.95 30.65
CA HIS A 214 6.20 14.30 31.09
C HIS A 214 5.78 14.53 32.56
N GLU A 215 4.55 14.14 32.90
CA GLU A 215 4.02 14.24 34.27
C GLU A 215 4.78 13.35 35.27
N LEU A 216 5.29 12.19 34.85
CA LEU A 216 6.10 11.30 35.71
C LEU A 216 7.59 11.68 35.75
N GLY A 217 8.13 12.34 34.72
CA GLY A 217 9.54 12.72 34.66
C GLY A 217 9.92 13.69 35.78
N THR A 218 9.07 14.68 36.04
CA THR A 218 9.27 15.73 37.07
C THR A 218 9.37 15.17 38.51
N PRO A 219 8.41 14.35 39.01
CA PRO A 219 8.51 13.79 40.35
C PRO A 219 9.67 12.80 40.49
N LEU A 220 9.98 12.00 39.45
CA LEU A 220 11.14 11.09 39.47
C LEU A 220 12.47 11.84 39.54
N ALA A 221 12.61 12.94 38.79
CA ALA A 221 13.80 13.80 38.85
C ALA A 221 13.96 14.41 40.25
N THR A 222 12.84 14.86 40.84
CA THR A 222 12.84 15.44 42.19
C THR A 222 13.27 14.41 43.24
N LEU A 223 12.72 13.20 43.19
CA LEU A 223 13.11 12.12 44.10
C LEU A 223 14.58 11.69 43.94
N ALA A 224 15.10 11.69 42.71
CA ALA A 224 16.52 11.40 42.45
C ALA A 224 17.46 12.42 43.14
N VAL A 225 17.11 13.72 43.10
CA VAL A 225 17.86 14.77 43.78
C VAL A 225 17.82 14.58 45.29
N ILE A 226 16.63 14.37 45.87
CA ILE A 226 16.44 14.16 47.31
C ILE A 226 17.28 12.97 47.80
N LEU A 227 17.24 11.83 47.10
CA LEU A 227 18.06 10.67 47.47
C LEU A 227 19.56 10.93 47.31
N GLY A 228 19.96 11.70 46.29
CA GLY A 228 21.34 12.15 46.11
C GLY A 228 21.83 13.03 47.26
N ASP A 229 20.95 13.86 47.84
CA ASP A 229 21.25 14.68 49.00
C ASP A 229 21.33 13.83 50.28
N TRP A 230 20.40 12.89 50.47
CA TRP A 230 20.42 11.97 51.62
C TRP A 230 21.67 11.12 51.67
N ARG A 231 22.14 10.62 50.52
CA ARG A 231 23.41 9.88 50.42
C ARG A 231 24.62 10.72 50.83
N ARG A 232 24.54 12.04 50.72
CA ARG A 232 25.62 12.98 51.11
C ARG A 232 25.49 13.46 52.56
N MET A 233 24.38 13.15 53.26
CA MET A 233 24.17 13.56 54.64
C MET A 233 25.00 12.72 55.62
N PRO A 234 25.87 13.34 56.45
CA PRO A 234 26.74 12.62 57.37
C PRO A 234 26.02 11.72 58.38
N SER A 235 24.78 12.08 58.77
CA SER A 235 23.96 11.32 59.70
C SER A 235 23.41 10.01 59.13
N LEU A 236 23.22 9.93 57.81
CA LEU A 236 22.73 8.74 57.11
C LEU A 236 23.88 7.89 56.56
N ASN A 237 25.03 8.52 56.28
CA ASN A 237 26.22 7.88 55.72
C ASN A 237 27.02 7.05 56.76
N GLN A 238 26.63 7.10 58.05
CA GLN A 238 27.25 6.34 59.13
C GLN A 238 26.64 4.95 59.32
N ASP A 239 25.47 4.69 58.74
CA ASP A 239 24.78 3.40 58.82
C ASP A 239 24.90 2.67 57.46
N PRO A 240 25.65 1.55 57.39
CA PRO A 240 25.83 0.79 56.17
C PRO A 240 24.52 0.24 55.57
N GLU A 241 23.56 -0.12 56.42
CA GLU A 241 22.30 -0.75 56.00
C GLU A 241 21.38 0.29 55.33
N LEU A 242 21.25 1.48 55.93
CA LEU A 242 20.51 2.61 55.34
C LEU A 242 21.14 3.11 54.04
N LEU A 243 22.47 3.09 53.93
CA LEU A 243 23.17 3.41 52.69
C LEU A 243 22.84 2.45 51.55
N GLU A 244 22.75 1.16 51.87
CA GLU A 244 22.36 0.13 50.90
C GLU A 244 20.91 0.34 50.44
N GLU A 245 19.97 0.63 51.35
CA GLU A 245 18.58 0.97 51.01
C GLU A 245 18.47 2.22 50.14
N ILE A 246 19.19 3.30 50.46
CA ILE A 246 19.24 4.52 49.63
C ILE A 246 19.78 4.21 48.23
N SER A 247 20.81 3.37 48.14
CA SER A 247 21.38 2.96 46.86
C SER A 247 20.38 2.15 46.03
N GLU A 248 19.57 1.30 46.66
CA GLU A 248 18.51 0.54 45.99
C GLU A 248 17.39 1.46 45.50
N MET A 249 16.94 2.41 46.31
CA MET A 249 15.95 3.41 45.90
C MET A 249 16.44 4.23 44.70
N GLN A 250 17.72 4.62 44.68
CA GLN A 250 18.31 5.31 43.52
C GLN A 250 18.29 4.42 42.26
N ARG A 251 18.60 3.13 42.38
CA ARG A 251 18.50 2.17 41.26
C ARG A 251 17.06 2.08 40.72
N GLN A 252 16.07 2.01 41.59
CA GLN A 252 14.66 1.93 41.17
C GLN A 252 14.16 3.22 40.51
N ILE A 253 14.55 4.40 41.01
CA ILE A 253 14.19 5.67 40.36
C ILE A 253 14.83 5.78 38.97
N GLN A 254 16.10 5.40 38.86
CA GLN A 254 16.78 5.40 37.58
C GLN A 254 16.11 4.45 36.56
N ARG A 255 15.61 3.31 37.04
CA ARG A 255 14.79 2.38 36.25
C ARG A 255 13.45 2.98 35.83
N CYS A 256 12.73 3.66 36.72
CA CYS A 256 11.51 4.36 36.35
C CYS A 256 11.77 5.43 35.28
N LYS A 257 12.85 6.21 35.44
CA LYS A 257 13.26 7.22 34.47
C LYS A 257 13.60 6.64 33.10
N SER A 258 14.27 5.48 33.05
CA SER A 258 14.59 4.82 31.77
C SER A 258 13.35 4.27 31.07
N ILE A 259 12.40 3.69 31.81
CA ILE A 259 11.11 3.22 31.25
C ILE A 259 10.32 4.39 30.66
N VAL A 260 10.17 5.47 31.44
CA VAL A 260 9.45 6.68 31.04
C VAL A 260 10.10 7.33 29.81
N SER A 261 11.42 7.42 29.78
CA SER A 261 12.16 7.96 28.62
C SER A 261 12.00 7.07 27.38
N GLY A 262 12.02 5.74 27.55
CA GLY A 262 11.76 4.76 26.48
C GLY A 262 10.38 4.93 25.83
N VAL A 263 9.38 5.28 26.64
CA VAL A 263 8.01 5.57 26.19
C VAL A 263 7.94 6.85 25.36
N LEU A 264 8.57 7.96 25.82
CA LEU A 264 8.65 9.23 25.08
C LEU A 264 9.32 9.08 23.71
N LEU A 265 10.38 8.28 23.64
CA LEU A 265 11.10 7.98 22.40
C LEU A 265 10.23 7.22 21.39
N SER A 266 9.40 6.30 21.88
CA SER A 266 8.48 5.50 21.06
C SER A 266 7.31 6.33 20.53
N ALA A 267 6.83 7.30 21.31
CA ALA A 267 5.83 8.29 20.88
C ALA A 267 6.39 9.31 19.86
N GLY A 268 7.69 9.63 19.96
CA GLY A 268 8.44 10.47 19.03
C GLY A 268 8.12 11.97 19.08
N GLU A 269 7.69 12.45 20.24
CA GLU A 269 7.54 13.89 20.52
C GLU A 269 8.82 14.60 20.94
N ALA A 270 9.92 13.87 21.21
CA ALA A 270 11.17 14.50 21.62
C ALA A 270 11.84 15.36 20.51
N ARG A 271 11.25 15.44 19.30
CA ARG A 271 11.60 16.38 18.23
C ARG A 271 11.22 17.84 18.52
N GLY A 272 10.36 18.13 19.51
CA GLY A 272 9.70 19.44 19.64
C GLY A 272 10.36 20.48 20.53
N GLU A 273 10.93 20.11 21.68
CA GLU A 273 11.16 21.10 22.76
C GLU A 273 12.64 21.43 23.04
N SER A 274 13.61 20.68 22.52
CA SER A 274 15.05 20.86 22.84
C SER A 274 16.00 20.85 21.63
N ALA A 275 15.49 21.19 20.45
CA ALA A 275 16.24 21.28 19.21
C ALA A 275 17.27 22.44 19.25
N LEU A 276 18.41 22.21 19.91
CA LEU A 276 19.52 23.15 19.92
C LEU A 276 20.31 23.04 18.61
N LYS A 277 20.56 24.17 17.96
CA LYS A 277 21.49 24.21 16.80
C LYS A 277 22.89 23.89 17.31
N THR A 278 23.47 22.82 16.80
CA THR A 278 24.82 22.35 17.15
C THR A 278 25.54 21.91 15.88
N THR A 279 26.71 21.30 16.01
CA THR A 279 27.40 20.63 14.92
C THR A 279 27.57 19.15 15.22
N LEU A 280 27.76 18.35 14.17
CA LEU A 280 27.92 16.90 14.28
C LEU A 280 29.07 16.52 15.20
N HIS A 281 30.21 17.24 15.13
CA HIS A 281 31.34 17.04 16.03
C HIS A 281 30.99 17.36 17.48
N THR A 282 30.32 18.50 17.71
CA THR A 282 29.95 18.94 19.06
C THR A 282 28.98 17.95 19.72
N PHE A 283 27.96 17.51 18.98
CA PHE A 283 26.99 16.53 19.46
C PHE A 283 27.65 15.21 19.87
N VAL A 284 28.46 14.60 18.99
CA VAL A 284 29.09 13.31 19.29
C VAL A 284 30.05 13.45 20.48
N ARG A 285 30.79 14.56 20.57
CA ARG A 285 31.67 14.84 21.72
C ARG A 285 30.88 14.90 23.03
N GLU A 286 29.76 15.62 23.08
CA GLU A 286 28.93 15.72 24.28
C GLU A 286 28.37 14.36 24.72
N VAL A 287 27.95 13.51 23.78
CA VAL A 287 27.48 12.14 24.08
C VAL A 287 28.61 11.31 24.71
N VAL A 288 29.82 11.38 24.14
CA VAL A 288 30.98 10.65 24.64
C VAL A 288 31.44 11.14 26.01
N GLU A 289 31.48 12.45 26.22
CA GLU A 289 31.86 13.06 27.51
C GLU A 289 30.87 12.67 28.62
N GLU A 290 29.57 12.72 28.34
CA GLU A 290 28.54 12.30 29.29
C GLU A 290 28.66 10.81 29.62
N PHE A 291 28.89 9.95 28.62
CA PHE A 291 29.05 8.52 28.83
C PHE A 291 30.26 8.23 29.74
N ARG A 292 31.42 8.86 29.47
CA ARG A 292 32.62 8.71 30.30
C ARG A 292 32.42 9.22 31.73
N ALA A 293 31.68 10.31 31.91
CA ALA A 293 31.46 10.90 33.22
C ALA A 293 30.51 10.08 34.11
N THR A 294 29.55 9.38 33.49
CA THR A 294 28.47 8.70 34.21
C THR A 294 28.63 7.19 34.30
N ARG A 295 29.47 6.57 33.45
CA ARG A 295 29.63 5.11 33.38
C ARG A 295 31.06 4.67 33.68
N PRO A 296 31.27 3.76 34.66
CA PRO A 296 32.59 3.21 34.97
C PRO A 296 32.94 2.10 33.97
N VAL A 297 33.52 2.48 32.83
CA VAL A 297 34.10 1.56 31.85
C VAL A 297 35.62 1.60 31.96
N LEU A 298 36.27 0.42 31.96
CA LEU A 298 37.73 0.34 32.11
C LEU A 298 38.45 0.90 30.88
N GLU A 299 38.07 0.43 29.68
CA GLU A 299 38.62 0.90 28.42
C GLU A 299 37.50 1.33 27.46
N PHE A 300 37.49 2.60 27.08
CA PHE A 300 36.54 3.14 26.10
C PHE A 300 37.27 3.80 24.93
N TYR A 301 37.15 3.16 23.75
CA TYR A 301 37.74 3.64 22.52
C TYR A 301 36.73 4.48 21.72
N PHE A 302 37.12 5.70 21.35
CA PHE A 302 36.29 6.57 20.53
C PHE A 302 37.04 6.96 19.27
N ASP A 303 36.48 6.62 18.11
CA ASP A 303 37.00 6.95 16.80
C ASP A 303 36.02 7.86 16.05
N ASN A 304 36.47 9.07 15.76
CA ASN A 304 35.68 10.05 15.01
C ASN A 304 36.30 10.27 13.63
N GLN A 305 35.65 9.71 12.62
CA GLN A 305 36.04 9.82 11.21
C GLN A 305 35.15 10.82 10.44
N ILE A 306 34.39 11.66 11.13
CA ILE A 306 33.60 12.73 10.50
C ILE A 306 34.55 13.81 9.98
N VAL A 307 34.69 13.93 8.65
CA VAL A 307 35.56 14.91 8.00
C VAL A 307 34.96 16.32 8.00
N ASP A 308 33.69 16.45 7.62
CA ASP A 308 32.99 17.73 7.53
C ASP A 308 32.11 17.96 8.77
N ASP A 309 32.33 19.06 9.49
CA ASP A 309 31.51 19.42 10.65
C ASP A 309 30.22 20.12 10.22
N LEU A 310 29.20 19.30 9.92
CA LEU A 310 27.93 19.76 9.37
C LEU A 310 27.02 20.34 10.47
N PRO A 311 26.30 21.43 10.19
CA PRO A 311 25.33 22.00 11.14
C PRO A 311 24.19 21.00 11.33
N MET A 312 23.85 20.72 12.58
CA MET A 312 22.87 19.72 12.94
C MET A 312 21.91 20.27 13.99
N VAL A 313 20.67 19.80 13.97
CA VAL A 313 19.76 19.97 15.11
C VAL A 313 20.05 18.88 16.13
N SER A 314 20.48 19.26 17.34
CA SER A 314 20.69 18.34 18.45
C SER A 314 19.37 17.68 18.81
N ASP A 315 19.29 16.38 18.57
CA ASP A 315 18.11 15.58 18.90
C ASP A 315 18.40 14.77 20.17
N SER A 316 17.66 15.05 21.24
CA SER A 316 17.74 14.30 22.49
C SER A 316 17.40 12.82 22.29
N VAL A 317 16.60 12.50 21.26
CA VAL A 317 16.30 11.13 20.83
C VAL A 317 17.53 10.42 20.30
N LEU A 318 18.28 11.09 19.42
CA LEU A 318 19.50 10.53 18.84
C LEU A 318 20.54 10.29 19.94
N LYS A 319 20.68 11.24 20.87
CA LYS A 319 21.58 11.12 22.03
C LYS A 319 21.22 9.92 22.90
N GLN A 320 19.95 9.79 23.28
CA GLN A 320 19.49 8.67 24.10
C GLN A 320 19.59 7.33 23.37
N MET A 321 19.37 7.29 22.05
CA MET A 321 19.57 6.09 21.23
C MET A 321 21.02 5.61 21.29
N ILE A 322 22.00 6.52 21.12
CA ILE A 322 23.42 6.19 21.22
C ILE A 322 23.76 5.72 22.64
N CYS A 323 23.31 6.43 23.67
CA CYS A 323 23.53 6.01 25.06
C CYS A 323 22.92 4.63 25.36
N ASN A 324 21.73 4.31 24.85
CA ASN A 324 21.11 2.99 25.05
C ASN A 324 21.93 1.86 24.39
N LEU A 325 22.56 2.12 23.23
CA LEU A 325 23.46 1.15 22.61
C LEU A 325 24.75 0.98 23.42
N LEU A 326 25.36 2.07 23.85
CA LEU A 326 26.57 2.05 24.68
C LEU A 326 26.32 1.35 26.02
N ASP A 327 25.14 1.54 26.61
CA ASP A 327 24.72 0.86 27.83
C ASP A 327 24.59 -0.65 27.63
N ASN A 328 24.00 -1.07 26.51
CA ASN A 328 23.88 -2.49 26.19
C ASN A 328 25.25 -3.14 25.94
N ALA A 329 26.17 -2.41 25.28
CA ALA A 329 27.55 -2.83 25.07
C ALA A 329 28.32 -2.93 26.40
N LEU A 330 28.19 -1.93 27.28
CA LEU A 330 28.82 -1.91 28.60
C LEU A 330 28.32 -3.03 29.52
N GLU A 331 27.03 -3.35 29.47
CA GLU A 331 26.47 -4.46 30.24
C GLU A 331 27.00 -5.82 29.74
N ALA A 332 27.28 -5.93 28.43
CA ALA A 332 27.85 -7.14 27.82
C ALA A 332 29.37 -7.25 28.04
N SER A 333 30.08 -6.12 28.06
CA SER A 333 31.52 -6.05 28.26
C SER A 333 31.88 -4.86 29.17
N PRO A 334 31.96 -5.07 30.49
CA PRO A 334 32.33 -4.02 31.44
C PRO A 334 33.76 -3.51 31.25
N SER A 335 34.63 -4.31 30.64
CA SER A 335 36.04 -3.99 30.45
C SER A 335 36.33 -3.18 29.19
N TRP A 336 35.57 -3.35 28.11
CA TRP A 336 35.90 -2.76 26.81
C TRP A 336 34.68 -2.43 25.98
N VAL A 337 34.57 -1.17 25.55
CA VAL A 337 33.54 -0.69 24.61
C VAL A 337 34.18 0.25 23.60
N ALA A 338 33.79 0.15 22.33
CA ALA A 338 34.21 1.09 21.28
C ALA A 338 33.02 1.74 20.58
N LEU A 339 33.18 3.04 20.29
CA LEU A 339 32.28 3.83 19.46
C LEU A 339 33.07 4.39 18.27
N ALA A 340 32.67 4.06 17.05
CA ALA A 340 33.17 4.68 15.83
C ALA A 340 32.05 5.42 15.10
N VAL A 341 32.32 6.64 14.63
CA VAL A 341 31.35 7.47 13.91
C VAL A 341 31.97 7.99 12.62
N ALA A 342 31.26 7.86 11.51
CA ALA A 342 31.72 8.31 10.19
C ALA A 342 30.56 8.87 9.35
N CYS A 343 30.87 9.76 8.41
CA CYS A 343 29.90 10.21 7.39
C CYS A 343 30.27 9.58 6.05
N LEU A 344 29.38 8.75 5.49
CA LEU A 344 29.59 8.00 4.26
C LEU A 344 28.38 8.18 3.33
N ASN A 345 28.60 8.65 2.10
CA ASN A 345 27.56 8.77 1.06
C ASN A 345 26.27 9.50 1.50
N GLY A 346 26.40 10.57 2.30
CA GLY A 346 25.22 11.30 2.81
C GLY A 346 24.51 10.62 3.98
N GLN A 347 25.12 9.61 4.61
CA GLN A 347 24.61 8.93 5.79
C GLN A 347 25.59 9.04 6.97
N LEU A 348 25.05 9.22 8.17
CA LEU A 348 25.76 9.10 9.43
C LEU A 348 25.83 7.62 9.81
N GLN A 349 27.03 7.06 9.84
CA GLN A 349 27.31 5.72 10.32
C GLN A 349 27.76 5.78 11.77
N ILE A 350 27.10 5.00 12.64
CA ILE A 350 27.44 4.84 14.05
C ILE A 350 27.67 3.35 14.30
N VAL A 351 28.88 3.00 14.75
CA VAL A 351 29.25 1.61 15.04
C VAL A 351 29.60 1.51 16.53
N VAL A 352 28.88 0.64 17.23
CA VAL A 352 29.17 0.29 18.63
C VAL A 352 29.66 -1.16 18.66
N SER A 353 30.82 -1.37 19.28
CA SER A 353 31.44 -2.70 19.42
C SER A 353 31.74 -3.02 20.88
N ASP A 354 31.60 -4.28 21.25
CA ASP A 354 31.96 -4.82 22.56
C ASP A 354 32.75 -6.12 22.45
N HIS A 355 33.38 -6.52 23.55
CA HIS A 355 34.04 -7.82 23.70
C HIS A 355 33.21 -8.79 24.56
N GLY A 356 31.89 -8.70 24.48
CA GLY A 356 30.96 -9.57 25.20
C GLY A 356 30.75 -10.93 24.51
N ALA A 357 29.75 -11.68 24.97
CA ALA A 357 29.43 -12.99 24.40
C ALA A 357 28.77 -12.94 23.00
N GLY A 358 28.49 -11.75 22.47
CA GLY A 358 27.72 -11.55 21.26
C GLY A 358 26.22 -11.80 21.42
N PHE A 359 25.48 -11.72 20.32
CA PHE A 359 24.06 -12.05 20.24
C PHE A 359 23.85 -13.54 19.95
N ALA A 360 22.85 -14.15 20.59
CA ALA A 360 22.37 -15.47 20.18
C ALA A 360 21.75 -15.39 18.76
N SER A 361 21.86 -16.47 17.97
CA SER A 361 21.33 -16.51 16.60
C SER A 361 19.83 -16.17 16.54
N THR A 362 19.06 -16.66 17.52
CA THR A 362 17.62 -16.37 17.62
C THR A 362 17.30 -14.90 17.86
N ILE A 363 18.20 -14.12 18.44
CA ILE A 363 18.03 -12.67 18.68
C ILE A 363 18.40 -11.87 17.44
N LEU A 364 19.34 -12.36 16.63
CA LEU A 364 19.71 -11.72 15.35
C LEU A 364 18.53 -11.76 14.37
N ASP A 365 17.78 -12.86 14.33
CA ASP A 365 16.61 -13.03 13.44
C ASP A 365 15.39 -12.19 13.85
N THR A 366 15.31 -11.83 15.13
CA THR A 366 14.16 -11.09 15.72
C THR A 366 14.56 -9.72 16.24
N LEU A 367 15.70 -9.18 15.77
CA LEU A 367 16.27 -7.93 16.25
C LEU A 367 15.22 -6.81 16.24
N GLY A 368 14.95 -6.22 17.40
CA GLY A 368 13.96 -5.17 17.54
C GLY A 368 12.53 -5.64 17.80
N GLN A 369 12.33 -6.88 18.24
CA GLN A 369 11.09 -7.30 18.92
C GLN A 369 11.17 -7.04 20.44
N PRO A 370 10.07 -6.63 21.08
CA PRO A 370 10.08 -6.32 22.50
C PRO A 370 10.28 -7.58 23.36
N TYR A 371 10.93 -7.42 24.51
CA TYR A 371 11.16 -8.48 25.52
C TYR A 371 12.04 -9.67 25.08
N GLN A 372 12.71 -9.58 23.93
CA GLN A 372 13.68 -10.59 23.51
C GLN A 372 15.05 -10.32 24.12
N SER A 373 15.43 -11.08 25.15
CA SER A 373 16.73 -10.98 25.80
C SER A 373 17.18 -12.30 26.43
N THR A 374 18.48 -12.59 26.35
CA THR A 374 19.14 -13.72 27.02
C THR A 374 19.44 -13.48 28.50
N LYS A 375 19.20 -12.26 29.02
CA LYS A 375 19.61 -11.86 30.38
C LYS A 375 18.64 -12.29 31.50
N GLY A 376 17.50 -12.90 31.17
CA GLY A 376 16.59 -13.55 32.14
C GLY A 376 15.98 -12.66 33.24
N ARG A 377 16.13 -11.33 33.15
CA ARG A 377 15.65 -10.35 34.15
C ARG A 377 14.41 -9.59 33.64
N PRO A 378 13.43 -9.28 34.51
CA PRO A 378 12.24 -8.51 34.12
C PRO A 378 12.60 -7.10 33.59
N GLY A 379 12.21 -6.79 32.34
CA GLY A 379 12.52 -5.52 31.66
C GLY A 379 13.75 -5.54 30.75
N SER A 380 14.44 -6.68 30.65
CA SER A 380 15.52 -6.86 29.68
C SER A 380 14.98 -7.00 28.25
N GLY A 381 15.71 -6.52 27.25
CA GLY A 381 15.33 -6.60 25.82
C GLY A 381 14.56 -5.40 25.28
N LEU A 382 14.29 -4.38 26.10
CA LEU A 382 13.65 -3.14 25.66
C LEU A 382 14.64 -2.14 25.02
N GLY A 383 15.90 -2.13 25.45
CA GLY A 383 16.92 -1.19 24.94
C GLY A 383 17.12 -1.27 23.43
N ILE A 384 17.39 -2.46 22.90
CA ILE A 384 17.59 -2.68 21.46
C ILE A 384 16.29 -2.45 20.66
N PHE A 385 15.13 -2.80 21.24
CA PHE A 385 13.81 -2.52 20.66
C PHE A 385 13.60 -1.02 20.45
N PHE A 386 13.95 -0.19 21.44
CA PHE A 386 13.85 1.26 21.32
C PHE A 386 14.80 1.81 20.26
N VAL A 387 16.04 1.31 20.21
CA VAL A 387 17.01 1.73 19.20
C VAL A 387 16.49 1.42 17.79
N VAL A 388 15.97 0.21 17.55
CA VAL A 388 15.44 -0.19 16.23
C VAL A 388 14.26 0.68 15.80
N ASN A 389 13.34 1.01 16.72
CA ASN A 389 12.21 1.88 16.42
C ASN A 389 12.64 3.32 16.12
N VAL A 390 13.59 3.86 16.87
CA VAL A 390 14.13 5.20 16.63
C VAL A 390 14.82 5.26 15.26
N VAL A 391 15.70 4.30 14.96
CA VAL A 391 16.40 4.23 13.66
C VAL A 391 15.40 4.15 12.50
N ARG A 392 14.38 3.30 12.60
CA ARG A 392 13.34 3.17 11.56
C ARG A 392 12.54 4.47 11.37
N LYS A 393 12.18 5.15 12.46
CA LYS A 393 11.44 6.43 12.42
C LYS A 393 12.28 7.55 11.79
N LEU A 394 13.60 7.48 11.95
CA LEU A 394 14.56 8.39 11.34
C LEU A 394 14.91 8.02 9.89
N GLY A 395 14.27 7.01 9.31
CA GLY A 395 14.52 6.56 7.94
C GLY A 395 15.86 5.84 7.76
N GLY A 396 16.47 5.39 8.85
CA GLY A 396 17.74 4.67 8.83
C GLY A 396 17.60 3.15 8.89
N THR A 397 18.74 2.49 8.88
CA THR A 397 18.86 1.04 9.03
C THR A 397 19.77 0.69 10.19
N ILE A 398 19.50 -0.46 10.81
CA ILE A 398 20.30 -1.00 11.91
C ILE A 398 20.58 -2.46 11.61
N GLU A 399 21.83 -2.86 11.83
CA GLU A 399 22.30 -4.22 11.68
C GLU A 399 23.10 -4.61 12.93
N ALA A 400 22.88 -5.81 13.43
CA ALA A 400 23.66 -6.40 14.50
C ALA A 400 24.34 -7.68 13.97
N ARG A 401 25.61 -7.87 14.33
CA ARG A 401 26.37 -9.07 14.00
C ARG A 401 27.33 -9.42 15.13
N ASN A 402 27.77 -10.68 15.16
CA ASN A 402 28.86 -11.10 16.03
C ASN A 402 30.20 -10.94 15.30
N GLY A 403 31.10 -10.16 15.87
CA GLY A 403 32.50 -10.10 15.48
C GLY A 403 33.31 -11.24 16.08
N THR A 404 34.63 -11.17 15.93
CA THR A 404 35.56 -12.20 16.44
C THR A 404 35.67 -12.21 17.96
N ALA A 405 35.40 -11.09 18.64
CA ALA A 405 35.58 -10.91 20.07
C ALA A 405 34.28 -10.55 20.83
N GLY A 406 33.18 -10.26 20.13
CA GLY A 406 31.90 -9.86 20.75
C GLY A 406 30.88 -9.34 19.74
N ALA A 407 29.97 -8.46 20.16
CA ALA A 407 28.94 -7.91 19.26
C ALA A 407 29.39 -6.62 18.56
N ILE A 408 28.87 -6.41 17.34
CA ILE A 408 29.01 -5.19 16.56
C ILE A 408 27.62 -4.77 16.11
N VAL A 409 27.18 -3.58 16.51
CA VAL A 409 25.92 -2.96 16.09
C VAL A 409 26.24 -1.75 15.21
N THR A 410 25.72 -1.76 13.98
CA THR A 410 25.91 -0.70 13.00
C THR A 410 24.58 -0.01 12.72
N ILE A 411 24.54 1.30 12.86
CA ILE A 411 23.41 2.15 12.49
C ILE A 411 23.83 3.04 11.32
N LEU A 412 22.94 3.15 10.33
CA LEU A 412 23.05 4.09 9.21
C LEU A 412 21.84 5.03 9.24
N LEU A 413 22.07 6.33 9.39
CA LEU A 413 21.02 7.35 9.41
C LEU A 413 21.20 8.31 8.22
N PRO A 414 20.14 8.65 7.48
CA PRO A 414 20.22 9.65 6.42
C PRO A 414 20.48 11.05 7.01
N LEU A 415 21.52 11.74 6.54
CA LEU A 415 21.90 13.06 7.04
C LEU A 415 20.81 14.13 6.80
N SER A 416 19.98 13.96 5.76
CA SER A 416 18.84 14.84 5.47
C SER A 416 17.81 14.90 6.61
N GLY A 417 17.85 13.97 7.57
CA GLY A 417 16.96 13.96 8.73
C GLY A 417 17.37 14.92 9.86
N PHE A 418 18.61 15.42 9.85
CA PHE A 418 19.23 16.11 11.00
C PHE A 418 20.07 17.34 10.63
N ILE A 419 20.58 17.41 9.40
CA ILE A 419 21.36 18.56 8.92
C ILE A 419 20.42 19.73 8.56
N LEU A 420 20.85 20.94 8.92
CA LEU A 420 20.17 22.22 8.65
C LEU A 420 20.43 22.75 7.23
#